data_AF-A0A842VNI7-F1
#
_entry.id   AF-A0A842VNI7-F1
#
_cell.length_a   1.000
_cell.length_b   1.000
_cell.length_c   1.000
_cell.angle_alpha   90.00
_cell.angle_beta   90.00
_cell.angle_gamma   90.00
#
_symmetry.space_group_name_H-M   'P 1'
#
loop_
_entity.id
_entity.type
_entity.pdbx_description
1 polymer ?
#
loop_
_entity_poly.entity_id
_entity_poly.type
_entity_poly.pdbx_seq_one_letter_code
_entity_poly.pdbx_strand_id
1 'polypeptide(L)'
;MEYKKKLIKAVYLYGAALDGLMSLLMTISMFFPTVIIPYSSFSKEYQFAMGWAAALMFGWTVLLFWGHFKPIERKSVLLMTIFPVVIGLTLTSMYVDLLGLLQIWLYQLIGCIGPLIIAFSLALRIDKSRKDVV
;
A
#
# COMPACT_ATOMS: atom_id res chain seq x y z
N MET A 1 15.98 -20.98 -2.60
CA MET A 1 16.40 -19.58 -2.36
C MET A 1 15.86 -18.64 -3.43
N GLU A 2 15.93 -19.00 -4.71
CA GLU A 2 15.50 -18.15 -5.83
C GLU A 2 14.00 -17.81 -5.81
N TYR A 3 13.13 -18.79 -5.56
CA TYR A 3 11.68 -18.58 -5.52
C TYR A 3 11.26 -17.55 -4.44
N LYS A 4 11.92 -17.57 -3.27
CA LYS A 4 11.63 -16.62 -2.18
C LYS A 4 11.95 -15.19 -2.60
N LYS A 5 13.07 -14.99 -3.31
CA LYS A 5 13.46 -13.67 -3.83
C LYS A 5 12.48 -13.18 -4.91
N LYS A 6 12.04 -14.07 -5.81
CA LYS A 6 11.01 -13.75 -6.82
C LYS A 6 9.69 -13.34 -6.18
N LEU A 7 9.25 -14.04 -5.13
CA LEU A 7 8.03 -13.71 -4.39
C LEU A 7 8.10 -12.32 -3.74
N ILE A 8 9.20 -12.01 -3.03
CA ILE A 8 9.35 -10.68 -2.41
C ILE A 8 9.31 -9.58 -3.49
N LYS A 9 10.01 -9.78 -4.61
CA LYS A 9 9.97 -8.85 -5.75
C LYS A 9 8.57 -8.66 -6.33
N ALA A 10 7.80 -9.74 -6.43
CA ALA A 10 6.41 -9.69 -6.89
C ALA A 10 5.53 -8.89 -5.93
N VAL A 11 5.73 -9.01 -4.61
CA VAL A 11 4.97 -8.23 -3.61
C VAL A 11 5.27 -6.74 -3.71
N TYR A 12 6.54 -6.34 -3.91
CA TYR A 12 6.88 -4.94 -4.18
C TYR A 12 6.20 -4.41 -5.45
N LEU A 13 6.20 -5.19 -6.53
CA LEU A 13 5.59 -4.78 -7.79
C LEU A 13 4.06 -4.73 -7.69
N TYR A 14 3.46 -5.69 -7.00
CA TYR A 14 2.03 -5.73 -6.73
C TYR A 14 1.58 -4.49 -5.94
N GLY A 15 2.28 -4.16 -4.85
CA GLY A 15 2.00 -2.95 -4.08
C GLY A 15 2.18 -1.67 -4.92
N ALA A 16 3.27 -1.57 -5.70
CA ALA A 16 3.50 -0.44 -6.58
C ALA A 16 2.38 -0.29 -7.64
N ALA A 17 1.88 -1.39 -8.19
CA ALA A 17 0.78 -1.36 -9.14
C ALA A 17 -0.53 -0.91 -8.50
N LEU A 18 -0.84 -1.38 -7.29
CA LEU A 18 -2.03 -0.97 -6.54
C LEU A 18 -1.98 0.52 -6.19
N ASP A 19 -0.86 1.01 -5.66
CA ASP A 19 -0.69 2.41 -5.29
C ASP A 19 -0.74 3.30 -6.54
N GLY A 20 -0.15 2.87 -7.65
CA GLY A 20 -0.14 3.61 -8.91
C GLY A 20 -1.55 3.71 -9.50
N LEU A 21 -2.31 2.62 -9.45
CA LEU A 21 -3.71 2.61 -9.85
C LEU A 21 -4.55 3.53 -8.95
N MET A 22 -4.37 3.47 -7.63
CA MET A 22 -5.09 4.35 -6.70
C MET A 22 -4.74 5.82 -6.89
N SER A 23 -3.47 6.14 -7.11
CA SER A 23 -3.02 7.49 -7.45
C SER A 23 -3.73 8.03 -8.69
N LEU A 24 -3.82 7.21 -9.75
CA LEU A 24 -4.50 7.57 -10.98
C LEU A 24 -6.01 7.77 -10.73
N LEU A 25 -6.66 6.82 -10.06
CA LEU A 25 -8.10 6.92 -9.74
C LEU A 25 -8.40 8.15 -8.90
N MET A 26 -7.58 8.46 -7.90
CA MET A 26 -7.75 9.64 -7.03
C MET A 26 -7.54 10.94 -7.82
N THR A 27 -6.61 10.93 -8.78
CA THR A 27 -6.40 12.06 -9.69
C THR A 27 -7.63 12.30 -10.56
N ILE A 28 -8.24 11.24 -11.10
CA ILE A 28 -9.49 11.34 -11.85
C ILE A 28 -10.63 11.80 -10.93
N SER A 29 -10.69 11.30 -9.69
CA SER A 29 -11.70 11.68 -8.71
C SER A 29 -11.70 13.16 -8.35
N MET A 30 -10.57 13.88 -8.47
CA MET A 30 -10.55 15.33 -8.33
C MET A 30 -11.51 16.05 -9.29
N PHE A 31 -11.80 15.46 -10.45
CA PHE A 31 -12.71 16.04 -11.45
C PHE A 31 -14.03 15.26 -11.56
N PHE A 32 -14.03 13.98 -11.18
CA PHE A 32 -15.18 13.08 -11.29
C PHE A 32 -15.38 12.31 -9.96
N PRO A 33 -16.11 12.89 -8.99
CA PRO A 33 -16.14 12.41 -7.61
C PRO A 33 -16.75 11.00 -7.44
N THR A 34 -17.45 10.48 -8.44
CA THR A 34 -18.14 9.18 -8.39
C THR A 34 -17.24 7.98 -8.71
N VAL A 35 -15.96 8.20 -9.04
CA VAL A 35 -15.08 7.13 -9.56
C VAL A 35 -14.61 6.16 -8.47
N ILE A 36 -14.31 6.63 -7.27
CA ILE A 36 -13.83 5.77 -6.16
C ILE A 36 -14.93 5.51 -5.13
N ILE A 37 -15.58 6.57 -4.67
CA ILE A 37 -16.70 6.50 -3.72
C ILE A 37 -17.81 7.32 -4.34
N PRO A 38 -19.07 6.86 -4.36
CA PRO A 38 -20.21 7.70 -4.77
C PRO A 38 -20.41 8.81 -3.74
N TYR A 39 -19.57 9.84 -3.79
CA TYR A 39 -19.60 10.99 -2.92
C TYR A 39 -20.50 12.06 -3.57
N SER A 40 -21.52 12.48 -2.83
CA SER A 40 -22.61 13.30 -3.37
C SER A 40 -22.26 14.79 -3.48
N SER A 41 -21.22 15.27 -2.79
CA SER A 41 -20.82 16.68 -2.81
C SER A 41 -19.47 16.88 -3.49
N PHE A 42 -19.49 17.56 -4.65
CA PHE A 42 -18.27 18.01 -5.31
C PHE A 42 -17.75 19.29 -4.62
N SER A 43 -17.09 19.12 -3.48
CA SER A 43 -16.56 20.22 -2.68
C SER A 43 -15.07 20.48 -2.95
N LYS A 44 -14.59 21.69 -2.67
CA LYS A 44 -13.16 22.03 -2.84
C LYS A 44 -12.29 21.25 -1.85
N GLU A 45 -12.83 20.94 -0.67
CA GLU A 45 -12.20 20.13 0.36
C GLU A 45 -11.98 18.69 -0.14
N TYR A 46 -12.96 18.12 -0.83
CA TYR A 46 -12.83 16.80 -1.45
C TYR A 46 -11.74 16.77 -2.52
N GLN A 47 -11.72 17.76 -3.42
CA GLN A 47 -10.69 17.84 -4.47
C GLN A 47 -9.29 17.98 -3.86
N PHE A 48 -9.14 18.83 -2.84
CA PHE A 48 -7.88 18.99 -2.11
C PHE A 48 -7.44 17.68 -1.45
N ALA A 49 -8.34 17.00 -0.74
CA ALA A 49 -8.05 15.72 -0.10
C ALA A 49 -7.66 14.64 -1.10
N MET A 50 -8.37 14.53 -2.23
CA MET A 50 -8.05 13.58 -3.30
C MET A 50 -6.72 13.88 -3.97
N GLY A 51 -6.38 15.14 -4.22
CA GLY A 51 -5.08 15.53 -4.77
C GLY A 51 -3.92 15.18 -3.83
N TRP A 52 -4.09 15.41 -2.52
CA TRP A 52 -3.12 15.00 -1.52
C TRP A 52 -2.96 13.48 -1.45
N ALA A 53 -4.06 12.74 -1.42
CA ALA A 53 -4.04 11.28 -1.40
C ALA A 53 -3.38 10.72 -2.68
N ALA A 54 -3.69 11.28 -3.85
CA ALA A 54 -3.10 10.89 -5.12
C ALA A 54 -1.58 11.06 -5.14
N ALA A 55 -1.08 12.20 -4.66
CA ALA A 55 0.35 12.48 -4.59
C ALA A 55 1.08 11.53 -3.62
N LEU A 56 0.48 11.23 -2.47
CA LEU A 56 1.03 10.26 -1.51
C LEU A 56 1.09 8.85 -2.11
N MET A 57 0.03 8.39 -2.77
CA MET A 57 -0.01 7.09 -3.44
C MET A 57 1.02 7.00 -4.58
N PHE A 58 1.22 8.10 -5.32
CA PHE A 58 2.28 8.16 -6.34
C PHE A 58 3.68 8.06 -5.71
N GLY A 59 3.93 8.79 -4.62
CA GLY A 59 5.18 8.70 -3.87
C GLY A 59 5.45 7.28 -3.39
N TRP A 60 4.42 6.59 -2.87
CA TRP A 60 4.53 5.20 -2.41
C TRP A 60 4.77 4.22 -3.57
N THR A 61 4.16 4.45 -4.73
CA THR A 61 4.41 3.71 -5.97
C THR A 61 5.89 3.73 -6.36
N VAL A 62 6.48 4.93 -6.41
CA VAL A 62 7.89 5.12 -6.75
C VAL A 62 8.78 4.43 -5.71
N LEU A 63 8.42 4.53 -4.43
CA LEU A 63 9.20 3.97 -3.32
C LEU A 63 9.17 2.43 -3.31
N LEU A 64 8.02 1.80 -3.61
CA LEU A 64 7.90 0.36 -3.77
C LEU A 64 8.57 -0.15 -5.04
N PHE A 65 8.41 0.56 -6.16
CA PHE A 65 9.12 0.25 -7.39
C PHE A 65 10.65 0.35 -7.21
N TRP A 66 11.11 1.34 -6.46
CA TRP A 66 12.51 1.43 -6.07
C TRP A 66 12.91 0.28 -5.14
N GLY A 67 12.08 -0.10 -4.17
CA GLY A 67 12.29 -1.25 -3.30
C GLY A 67 12.49 -2.57 -4.07
N HIS A 68 11.79 -2.74 -5.20
CA HIS A 68 11.87 -3.92 -6.05
C HIS A 68 13.29 -4.24 -6.57
N PHE A 69 14.13 -3.23 -6.83
CA PHE A 69 15.51 -3.46 -7.31
C PHE A 69 16.39 -4.14 -6.26
N LYS A 70 16.19 -3.82 -4.98
CA LYS A 70 16.98 -4.32 -3.84
C LYS A 70 16.09 -4.70 -2.65
N PRO A 71 15.23 -5.73 -2.81
CA PRO A 71 14.11 -5.98 -1.90
C PRO A 71 14.52 -6.42 -0.49
N ILE A 72 15.69 -7.07 -0.36
CA ILE A 72 16.21 -7.56 0.94
C ILE A 72 16.89 -6.42 1.70
N GLU A 73 17.70 -5.61 1.01
CA GLU A 73 18.40 -4.45 1.59
C GLU A 73 17.38 -3.37 2.01
N ARG A 74 16.28 -3.24 1.26
CA ARG A 74 15.24 -2.20 1.46
C ARG A 74 14.00 -2.71 2.19
N LYS A 75 14.07 -3.83 2.90
CA LYS A 75 12.93 -4.41 3.64
C LYS A 75 12.26 -3.46 4.65
N SER A 76 12.95 -2.39 5.08
CA SER A 76 12.38 -1.33 5.90
C SER A 76 11.22 -0.61 5.21
N VAL A 77 11.19 -0.57 3.88
CA VAL A 77 10.06 -0.05 3.09
C VAL A 77 8.79 -0.85 3.36
N LEU A 78 8.88 -2.20 3.36
CA LEU A 78 7.73 -3.06 3.67
C LEU A 78 7.27 -2.84 5.11
N LEU A 79 8.21 -2.66 6.04
CA LEU A 79 7.87 -2.36 7.43
C LEU A 79 7.13 -1.03 7.55
N MET A 80 7.62 0.04 6.92
CA MET A 80 6.95 1.36 6.90
C MET A 80 5.57 1.30 6.25
N THR A 81 5.40 0.45 5.24
CA THR A 81 4.10 0.24 4.58
C THR A 81 3.13 -0.47 5.53
N ILE A 82 3.55 -1.51 6.24
CA ILE A 82 2.71 -2.20 7.24
C ILE A 82 2.37 -1.24 8.40
N PHE A 83 3.41 -0.63 8.98
CA PHE A 83 3.33 0.31 10.09
C PHE A 83 4.20 1.54 9.77
N PRO A 84 3.64 2.75 9.64
CA PRO A 84 2.30 3.14 10.10
C PRO A 84 1.17 3.09 9.05
N VAL A 85 1.48 2.95 7.75
CA VAL A 85 0.53 3.30 6.69
C VAL A 85 -0.71 2.39 6.66
N VAL A 86 -0.54 1.09 6.46
CA VAL A 86 -1.68 0.17 6.31
C VAL A 86 -2.47 0.04 7.61
N ILE A 87 -1.80 0.07 8.77
CA ILE A 87 -2.49 0.11 10.07
C ILE A 87 -3.33 1.38 10.21
N GLY A 88 -2.77 2.55 9.89
CA GLY A 88 -3.51 3.82 9.93
C GLY A 88 -4.73 3.79 9.02
N LEU A 89 -4.57 3.34 7.77
CA LEU A 89 -5.67 3.20 6.81
C LEU A 89 -6.74 2.22 7.31
N THR A 90 -6.33 1.10 7.91
CA THR A 90 -7.27 0.11 8.46
C THR A 90 -8.08 0.71 9.60
N LEU A 91 -7.45 1.47 10.51
CA LEU A 91 -8.14 2.15 11.62
C LEU A 91 -9.13 3.20 11.11
N THR A 92 -8.75 3.98 10.08
CA THR A 92 -9.67 4.92 9.42
C THR A 92 -10.86 4.19 8.80
N SER A 93 -10.61 3.10 8.06
CA SER A 93 -11.69 2.28 7.47
C SER A 93 -12.61 1.68 8.52
N MET A 94 -12.08 1.21 9.65
CA MET A 94 -12.89 0.72 10.79
C MET A 94 -13.75 1.82 11.40
N TYR A 95 -13.21 3.02 11.58
CA TYR A 95 -13.97 4.17 12.08
C TYR A 95 -15.13 4.53 11.15
N VAL A 96 -14.90 4.54 9.84
CA VAL A 96 -15.93 4.81 8.83
C VAL A 96 -16.98 3.69 8.76
N ASP A 97 -16.58 2.43 8.95
CA ASP A 97 -17.50 1.28 9.01
C ASP A 97 -18.41 1.33 10.25
N LEU A 98 -17.88 1.76 11.41
CA LEU A 98 -18.68 1.99 12.62
C LEU A 98 -19.74 3.09 12.43
N LEU A 99 -19.53 4.00 11.47
CA LEU A 99 -20.51 5.02 11.07
C LEU A 99 -21.51 4.50 10.02
N GLY A 100 -21.40 3.23 9.59
CA GLY A 100 -22.29 2.58 8.63
C GLY A 100 -22.05 2.99 7.18
N LEU A 101 -20.89 3.58 6.85
CA LEU A 101 -20.65 4.21 5.56
C LEU A 101 -19.98 3.30 4.53
N LEU A 102 -19.03 2.44 4.91
CA LEU A 102 -18.29 1.57 3.98
C LEU A 102 -17.69 0.32 4.66
N GLN A 103 -18.01 -0.87 4.16
CA GLN A 103 -17.51 -2.16 4.68
C GLN A 103 -16.32 -2.71 3.85
N ILE A 104 -15.22 -1.94 3.76
CA ILE A 104 -14.04 -2.29 2.94
C ILE A 104 -12.80 -2.71 3.74
N TRP A 105 -12.82 -2.58 5.07
CA TRP A 105 -11.65 -2.82 5.92
C TRP A 105 -11.13 -4.27 5.86
N LEU A 106 -12.02 -5.27 5.73
CA LEU A 106 -11.64 -6.69 5.60
C LEU A 106 -10.84 -6.98 4.33
N TYR A 107 -11.20 -6.33 3.20
CA TYR A 107 -10.51 -6.50 1.94
C TYR A 107 -9.10 -5.87 1.97
N GLN A 108 -8.96 -4.71 2.63
CA GLN A 108 -7.64 -4.10 2.86
C GLN A 108 -6.76 -4.98 3.75
N LEU A 109 -7.32 -5.53 4.83
CA LEU A 109 -6.59 -6.37 5.78
C LEU A 109 -6.05 -7.64 5.11
N ILE A 110 -6.90 -8.35 4.37
CA ILE A 110 -6.52 -9.62 3.73
C ILE A 110 -5.66 -9.37 2.48
N GLY A 111 -6.04 -8.40 1.65
CA GLY A 111 -5.40 -8.14 0.35
C GLY A 111 -4.04 -7.44 0.45
N CYS A 112 -3.79 -6.66 1.50
CA CYS A 112 -2.56 -5.89 1.65
C CYS A 112 -1.67 -6.41 2.79
N ILE A 113 -2.21 -6.61 3.99
CA ILE A 113 -1.38 -6.95 5.18
C ILE A 113 -0.77 -8.35 5.04
N GLY A 114 -1.56 -9.35 4.63
CA GLY A 114 -1.10 -10.74 4.50
C GLY A 114 0.14 -10.88 3.61
N PRO A 115 0.07 -10.45 2.33
CA PRO A 115 1.21 -10.50 1.42
C PRO A 115 2.44 -9.73 1.92
N LEU A 116 2.24 -8.56 2.53
CA LEU A 116 3.32 -7.72 3.06
C LEU A 116 4.03 -8.39 4.25
N ILE A 117 3.28 -8.97 5.20
CA ILE A 117 3.86 -9.69 6.35
C ILE A 117 4.65 -10.90 5.88
N ILE A 118 4.13 -11.66 4.91
CA ILE A 118 4.82 -12.82 4.35
C ILE A 118 6.13 -12.38 3.68
N ALA A 119 6.09 -11.34 2.84
CA ALA A 119 7.27 -10.82 2.17
C ALA A 119 8.32 -10.29 3.15
N PHE A 120 7.90 -9.54 4.18
CA PHE A 120 8.79 -9.04 5.22
C PHE A 120 9.44 -10.16 6.04
N SER A 121 8.64 -11.15 6.46
CA SER A 121 9.13 -12.33 7.19
C SER A 121 10.15 -13.12 6.38
N LEU A 122 9.91 -13.29 5.07
CA LEU A 122 10.84 -13.96 4.17
C LEU A 122 12.12 -13.14 3.98
N ALA A 123 12.02 -11.81 3.86
CA ALA A 123 13.17 -10.92 3.74
C ALA A 123 14.08 -10.99 4.97
N LEU A 124 13.50 -11.04 6.18
CA LEU A 124 14.25 -11.21 7.43
C LEU A 124 14.99 -12.56 7.49
N ARG A 125 14.31 -13.65 7.13
CA ARG A 125 14.92 -14.99 7.13
C ARG A 125 16.11 -15.10 6.17
N ILE A 126 15.99 -14.50 4.99
CA ILE A 126 17.07 -14.50 3.99
C ILE A 126 18.25 -13.63 4.44
N ASP A 127 17.98 -12.46 5.04
CA ASP A 127 19.03 -11.58 5.53
C ASP A 127 19.82 -12.23 6.69
N LYS A 128 19.12 -12.90 7.62
CA LYS A 128 19.76 -13.63 8.71
C LYS A 128 20.66 -14.76 8.20
N SER A 129 20.14 -15.60 7.29
CA SER A 129 20.91 -16.68 6.66
C SER A 129 22.13 -16.19 5.87
N ARG A 130 22.16 -14.93 5.42
CA ARG A 130 23.33 -14.34 4.76
C ARG A 130 24.41 -13.92 5.77
N LYS A 131 24.00 -13.47 6.96
CA LYS A 131 24.90 -13.04 8.03
C LYS A 131 25.52 -14.22 8.79
N ASP A 132 24.84 -15.36 8.85
CA ASP A 132 25.34 -16.56 9.52
C ASP A 132 26.42 -17.33 8.71
N VAL A 133 26.65 -16.94 7.45
CA VAL A 133 27.58 -17.59 6.50
C VAL A 133 28.85 -16.76 6.26
N VAL A 134 28.89 -15.52 6.80
CA VAL A 134 30.02 -14.59 6.73
C VAL A 134 30.66 -14.49 8.10
#